data_AF-M0LHN8-F1
#
_entry.id   AF-M0LHN8-F1
#
_cell.length_a   1.000
_cell.length_b   1.000
_cell.length_c   1.000
_cell.angle_alpha   90.00
_cell.angle_beta   90.00
_cell.angle_gamma   90.00
#
_symmetry.space_group_name_H-M   'P 1'
#
loop_
_entity.id
_entity.type
_entity.pdbx_description
1 polymer ?
#
loop_
_entity_poly.entity_id
_entity_poly.type
_entity_poly.pdbx_seq_one_letter_code
_entity_poly.pdbx_strand_id
1 'polypeptide(L)'
;MVANERGQLLLIGGIAVAIVVFSTILFAHSLAVTDGITTTGSAETIERSADREASVERDLGRLAAETRGDDLDGFEERYENALRNYTETHNRVVGGSSGVYLNAKLNESASLGTEVNQTNPPAQFKKPTGGGGAEWTLAENTTQISVFKIAFIDLNGPGNRPTTISVENATSEWTMALDRASPGSSKKQVQVNGGDVTGCSGAASRSVNITLYLHNGTCLTDSTSVTFVPFTDQLKGPYNITIKKGSKSIVQYRVAAIGTFPRSNYASPVARVNYPVIPAVDTTYDTPSASYNRTVLVEVDDG
;
A
#
# COMPACT_ATOMS: atom_id res chain seq x y z
N MET A 1 -48.20 -34.67 18.10
CA MET A 1 -46.81 -34.27 17.84
C MET A 1 -46.77 -33.28 16.68
N VAL A 2 -47.24 -32.03 16.84
CA VAL A 2 -47.11 -30.94 15.84
C VAL A 2 -47.15 -29.57 16.53
N ALA A 3 -46.32 -29.36 17.56
CA ALA A 3 -46.18 -28.05 18.23
C ALA A 3 -44.73 -27.54 18.26
N ASN A 4 -43.76 -28.39 17.89
CA ASN A 4 -42.33 -28.06 17.97
C ASN A 4 -41.74 -27.40 16.71
N GLU A 5 -42.46 -27.35 15.58
CA GLU A 5 -41.92 -26.83 14.31
C GLU A 5 -42.22 -25.34 14.10
N ARG A 6 -43.26 -24.78 14.75
CA ARG A 6 -43.58 -23.34 14.64
C ARG A 6 -42.71 -22.46 15.55
N GLY A 7 -42.22 -23.01 16.67
CA GLY A 7 -41.30 -22.30 17.55
C GLY A 7 -39.91 -22.10 16.92
N GLN A 8 -39.44 -23.07 16.13
CA GLN A 8 -38.13 -22.98 15.44
C GLN A 8 -38.16 -22.06 14.21
N LEU A 9 -39.27 -22.02 13.46
CA LEU A 9 -39.40 -21.08 12.33
C LEU A 9 -39.45 -19.61 12.78
N LEU A 10 -40.06 -19.34 13.94
CA LEU A 10 -40.03 -18.01 14.55
C LEU A 10 -38.62 -17.65 15.08
N LEU A 11 -37.89 -18.63 15.62
CA LEU A 11 -36.54 -18.43 16.14
C LEU A 11 -35.54 -18.09 15.02
N ILE A 12 -35.63 -18.80 13.88
CA ILE A 12 -34.75 -18.56 12.72
C ILE A 12 -35.09 -17.23 12.04
N GLY A 13 -36.37 -16.88 11.92
CA GLY A 13 -36.80 -15.57 11.43
C GLY A 13 -36.30 -14.41 12.30
N GLY A 14 -36.37 -14.57 13.62
CA GLY A 14 -35.86 -13.57 14.58
C GLY A 14 -34.35 -13.36 14.50
N ILE A 15 -33.57 -14.45 14.34
CA ILE A 15 -32.11 -14.36 14.20
C ILE A 15 -31.72 -13.70 12.88
N ALA A 16 -32.41 -14.01 11.77
CA ALA A 16 -32.13 -13.37 10.48
C ALA A 16 -32.39 -11.85 10.52
N VAL A 17 -33.50 -11.42 11.14
CA VAL A 17 -33.79 -9.98 11.33
C VAL A 17 -32.77 -9.34 12.27
N ALA A 18 -32.36 -10.02 13.36
CA ALA A 18 -31.34 -9.50 14.26
C ALA A 18 -29.98 -9.34 13.57
N ILE A 19 -29.58 -10.25 12.68
CA ILE A 19 -28.34 -10.14 11.91
C ILE A 19 -28.41 -8.97 10.94
N VAL A 20 -29.53 -8.77 10.24
CA VAL A 20 -29.70 -7.61 9.34
C VAL A 20 -29.64 -6.30 10.12
N VAL A 21 -30.27 -6.23 11.30
CA VAL A 21 -30.22 -5.05 12.17
C VAL A 21 -28.82 -4.83 12.77
N PHE A 22 -28.10 -5.88 13.18
CA PHE A 22 -26.72 -5.75 13.63
C PHE A 22 -25.77 -5.37 12.49
N SER A 23 -26.06 -5.80 11.25
CA SER A 23 -25.29 -5.43 10.06
C SER A 23 -25.49 -3.95 9.71
N THR A 24 -26.72 -3.44 9.78
CA THR A 24 -27.00 -2.01 9.60
C THR A 24 -26.47 -1.17 10.75
N ILE A 25 -26.45 -1.69 11.99
CA ILE A 25 -25.79 -1.02 13.13
C ILE A 25 -24.27 -1.00 12.95
N LEU A 26 -23.64 -2.02 12.37
CA LEU A 26 -22.20 -1.99 12.06
C LEU A 26 -21.89 -0.96 10.96
N PHE A 27 -22.75 -0.82 9.94
CA PHE A 27 -22.65 0.29 8.98
C PHE A 27 -22.94 1.66 9.62
N ALA A 28 -23.84 1.73 10.61
CA ALA A 28 -24.09 2.95 11.38
C ALA A 28 -22.96 3.27 12.38
N HIS A 29 -22.21 2.27 12.87
CA HIS A 29 -21.05 2.46 13.74
C HIS A 29 -19.80 2.91 12.98
N SER A 30 -19.80 2.88 11.64
CA SER A 30 -18.83 3.62 10.83
C SER A 30 -19.29 5.05 10.50
N LEU A 31 -20.52 5.43 10.88
CA LEU A 31 -21.08 6.77 10.74
C LEU A 31 -21.32 7.48 12.08
N ALA A 32 -21.01 6.82 13.20
CA ALA A 32 -21.25 7.35 14.55
C ALA A 32 -19.96 7.39 15.37
N VAL A 33 -18.99 8.17 14.89
CA VAL A 33 -18.18 9.00 15.80
C VAL A 33 -18.45 10.45 15.40
N THR A 34 -19.68 10.88 15.64
CA THR A 34 -20.08 12.29 15.60
C THR A 34 -20.48 12.64 17.02
N ASP A 35 -19.54 13.15 17.80
CA ASP A 35 -19.89 13.81 19.05
C ASP A 35 -20.75 15.03 18.73
N GLY A 36 -22.02 14.95 19.15
CA GLY A 36 -22.89 16.07 19.49
C GLY A 36 -22.99 17.23 18.51
N ILE A 37 -23.80 17.09 17.46
CA ILE A 37 -24.40 18.24 16.78
C ILE A 37 -25.92 18.17 16.93
N THR A 38 -26.44 18.84 17.97
CA THR A 38 -27.84 19.27 18.02
C THR A 38 -28.02 20.43 17.06
N THR A 39 -28.45 20.16 15.83
CA THR A 39 -28.93 21.24 14.94
C THR A 39 -30.15 20.80 14.16
N THR A 40 -31.26 21.46 14.45
CA THR A 40 -32.48 21.49 13.64
C THR A 40 -32.16 22.12 12.28
N GLY A 41 -31.93 21.30 11.25
CA GLY A 41 -31.70 21.72 9.87
C GLY A 41 -32.43 20.81 8.88
N SER A 42 -33.23 21.42 8.01
CA SER A 42 -34.01 20.79 6.93
C SER A 42 -33.18 19.85 6.03
N ALA A 43 -33.80 18.78 5.53
CA ALA A 43 -33.17 17.76 4.66
C ALA A 43 -32.33 18.33 3.50
N GLU A 44 -32.72 19.47 2.94
CA GLU A 44 -32.00 20.17 1.86
C GLU A 44 -30.59 20.65 2.26
N THR A 45 -30.36 20.99 3.53
CA THR A 45 -29.04 21.39 4.05
C THR A 45 -28.13 20.17 4.26
N ILE A 46 -28.72 19.01 4.50
CA ILE A 46 -28.00 17.73 4.68
C ILE A 46 -27.51 17.23 3.32
N GLU A 47 -28.38 17.23 2.29
CA GLU A 47 -28.01 16.82 0.93
C GLU A 47 -26.88 17.68 0.35
N ARG A 48 -26.97 19.01 0.50
CA ARG A 48 -25.93 19.93 0.03
C ARG A 48 -24.58 19.75 0.75
N SER A 49 -24.60 19.34 2.02
CA SER A 49 -23.39 19.05 2.79
C SER A 49 -22.75 17.73 2.33
N ALA A 50 -23.57 16.70 2.10
CA ALA A 50 -23.10 15.40 1.62
C ALA A 50 -22.47 15.48 0.22
N ASP A 51 -23.11 16.20 -0.73
CA ASP A 51 -22.57 16.39 -2.08
C ASP A 51 -21.23 17.14 -2.06
N ARG A 52 -21.10 18.11 -1.15
CA ARG A 52 -19.85 18.84 -0.97
C ARG A 52 -18.76 17.94 -0.42
N GLU A 53 -19.05 17.17 0.62
CA GLU A 53 -18.09 16.24 1.22
C GLU A 53 -17.60 15.24 0.18
N ALA A 54 -18.51 14.62 -0.58
CA ALA A 54 -18.15 13.70 -1.65
C ALA A 54 -17.27 14.35 -2.74
N SER A 55 -17.50 15.64 -3.05
CA SER A 55 -16.64 16.39 -3.97
C SER A 55 -15.24 16.62 -3.39
N VAL A 56 -15.14 16.97 -2.10
CA VAL A 56 -13.86 17.17 -1.44
C VAL A 56 -13.09 15.86 -1.39
N GLU A 57 -13.72 14.75 -0.98
CA GLU A 57 -13.08 13.42 -0.95
C GLU A 57 -12.54 13.01 -2.32
N ARG A 58 -13.30 13.24 -3.39
CA ARG A 58 -12.85 12.98 -4.76
C ARG A 58 -11.65 13.83 -5.15
N ASP A 59 -11.66 15.11 -4.80
CA ASP A 59 -10.52 16.01 -5.05
C ASP A 59 -9.29 15.56 -4.25
N LEU A 60 -9.46 15.15 -3.00
CA LEU A 60 -8.37 14.63 -2.16
C LEU A 60 -7.74 13.37 -2.78
N GLY A 61 -8.56 12.46 -3.32
CA GLY A 61 -8.13 11.27 -4.05
C GLY A 61 -7.33 11.60 -5.29
N ARG A 62 -7.84 12.53 -6.12
CA ARG A 62 -7.13 12.99 -7.31
C ARG A 62 -5.80 13.65 -6.96
N LEU A 63 -5.76 14.50 -5.94
CA LEU A 63 -4.52 15.13 -5.47
C LEU A 63 -3.52 14.07 -5.00
N ALA A 64 -3.97 13.04 -4.27
CA ALA A 64 -3.10 11.97 -3.79
C ALA A 64 -2.50 11.16 -4.94
N ALA A 65 -3.28 10.88 -5.99
CA ALA A 65 -2.79 10.22 -7.19
C ALA A 65 -1.77 11.10 -7.95
N GLU A 66 -2.10 12.38 -8.17
CA GLU A 66 -1.24 13.34 -8.86
C GLU A 66 0.11 13.56 -8.14
N THR A 67 0.12 13.56 -6.79
CA THR A 67 1.34 13.81 -6.00
C THR A 67 2.19 12.57 -5.76
N ARG A 68 1.61 11.36 -5.86
CA ARG A 68 2.33 10.11 -5.66
C ARG A 68 3.51 9.97 -6.62
N GLY A 69 3.28 10.22 -7.91
CA GLY A 69 4.32 10.11 -8.94
C GLY A 69 4.96 8.72 -8.97
N ASP A 70 6.13 8.61 -9.60
CA ASP A 70 6.84 7.32 -9.79
C ASP A 70 7.77 6.92 -8.61
N ASP A 71 7.92 7.77 -7.59
CA ASP A 71 8.83 7.53 -6.45
C ASP A 71 8.19 7.89 -5.10
N LEU A 72 8.47 7.07 -4.09
CA LEU A 72 7.94 7.21 -2.73
C LEU A 72 8.54 8.40 -1.99
N ASP A 73 9.76 8.82 -2.33
CA ASP A 73 10.47 9.87 -1.58
C ASP A 73 9.74 11.20 -1.68
N GLY A 74 9.35 11.75 -0.53
CA GLY A 74 8.72 13.06 -0.41
C GLY A 74 7.26 13.09 -0.85
N PHE A 75 6.57 11.94 -0.94
CA PHE A 75 5.14 11.92 -1.20
C PHE A 75 4.38 12.72 -0.14
N GLU A 76 4.69 12.52 1.14
CA GLU A 76 4.06 13.18 2.28
C GLU A 76 4.18 14.70 2.13
N GLU A 77 5.40 15.21 1.94
CA GLU A 77 5.65 16.65 1.76
C GLU A 77 4.96 17.22 0.51
N ARG A 78 5.01 16.50 -0.62
CA ARG A 78 4.31 16.92 -1.85
C ARG A 78 2.80 16.96 -1.65
N TYR A 79 2.24 15.95 -0.99
CA TYR A 79 0.82 15.84 -0.76
C TYR A 79 0.34 16.89 0.25
N GLU A 80 1.06 17.13 1.34
CA GLU A 80 0.77 18.22 2.27
C GLU A 80 0.79 19.60 1.59
N ASN A 81 1.77 19.85 0.73
CA ASN A 81 1.84 21.08 -0.05
C ASN A 81 0.64 21.21 -1.00
N ALA A 82 0.22 20.12 -1.64
CA ALA A 82 -0.97 20.09 -2.50
C ALA A 82 -2.27 20.33 -1.70
N LEU A 83 -2.41 19.73 -0.52
CA LEU A 83 -3.55 19.93 0.37
C LEU A 83 -3.65 21.38 0.85
N ARG A 84 -2.51 22.02 1.18
CA ARG A 84 -2.46 23.44 1.55
C ARG A 84 -2.91 24.33 0.39
N ASN A 85 -2.39 24.11 -0.82
CA ASN A 85 -2.78 24.88 -2.00
C ASN A 85 -4.26 24.68 -2.36
N TYR A 86 -4.77 23.45 -2.24
CA TYR A 86 -6.18 23.13 -2.43
C TYR A 86 -7.06 23.88 -1.42
N THR A 87 -6.70 23.81 -0.13
CA THR A 87 -7.37 24.51 0.96
C THR A 87 -7.45 26.02 0.72
N GLU A 88 -6.32 26.66 0.37
CA GLU A 88 -6.27 28.09 0.08
C GLU A 88 -7.16 28.47 -1.11
N THR A 89 -7.08 27.68 -2.19
CA THR A 89 -7.86 27.92 -3.41
C THR A 89 -9.35 27.72 -3.18
N HIS A 90 -9.73 26.63 -2.51
CA HIS A 90 -11.10 26.31 -2.16
C HIS A 90 -11.70 27.43 -1.29
N ASN A 91 -10.98 27.88 -0.26
CA ASN A 91 -11.43 28.95 0.62
C ASN A 91 -11.55 30.30 -0.07
N ARG A 92 -10.67 30.60 -1.05
CA ARG A 92 -10.80 31.83 -1.85
C ARG A 92 -12.06 31.85 -2.71
N VAL A 93 -12.45 30.70 -3.27
CA VAL A 93 -13.60 30.59 -4.17
C VAL A 93 -14.92 30.46 -3.39
N VAL A 94 -14.94 29.61 -2.36
CA VAL A 94 -16.15 29.22 -1.63
C VAL A 94 -16.35 30.04 -0.35
N GLY A 95 -15.27 30.44 0.32
CA GLY A 95 -15.34 31.23 1.55
C GLY A 95 -15.92 32.63 1.33
N GLY A 96 -15.70 33.23 0.16
CA GLY A 96 -16.27 34.53 -0.20
C GLY A 96 -17.78 34.53 -0.52
N SER A 97 -18.36 33.38 -0.83
CA SER A 97 -19.76 33.25 -1.25
C SER A 97 -20.66 32.52 -0.24
N SER A 98 -20.11 31.55 0.49
CA SER A 98 -20.87 30.70 1.42
C SER A 98 -20.46 30.86 2.90
N GLY A 99 -19.35 31.57 3.18
CA GLY A 99 -18.78 31.68 4.52
C GLY A 99 -18.27 30.36 5.09
N VAL A 100 -18.09 29.33 4.25
CA VAL A 100 -17.57 28.04 4.67
C VAL A 100 -16.10 27.89 4.31
N TYR A 101 -15.30 27.57 5.31
CA TYR A 101 -13.87 27.31 5.18
C TYR A 101 -13.59 25.82 5.35
N LEU A 102 -12.70 25.30 4.52
CA LEU A 102 -12.13 23.96 4.62
C LEU A 102 -10.69 24.10 5.09
N ASN A 103 -10.20 23.16 5.88
CA ASN A 103 -8.77 22.96 6.13
C ASN A 103 -8.46 21.47 6.04
N ALA A 104 -7.58 21.07 5.13
CA ALA A 104 -7.19 19.68 4.92
C ALA A 104 -5.71 19.46 5.30
N LYS A 105 -5.42 18.45 6.12
CA LYS A 105 -4.08 18.10 6.57
C LYS A 105 -3.85 16.59 6.51
N LEU A 106 -2.68 16.16 6.05
CA LEU A 106 -2.29 14.75 6.09
C LEU A 106 -2.16 14.31 7.55
N ASN A 107 -2.80 13.20 7.89
CA ASN A 107 -2.65 12.53 9.16
C ASN A 107 -1.86 11.25 8.93
N GLU A 108 -0.53 11.35 9.00
CA GLU A 108 0.35 10.20 8.83
C GLU A 108 0.04 9.08 9.83
N SER A 109 -0.39 9.40 11.05
CA SER A 109 -0.66 8.39 12.09
C SER A 109 -1.94 7.59 11.86
N ALA A 110 -2.94 8.19 11.22
CA ALA A 110 -4.18 7.53 10.83
C ALA A 110 -4.10 6.91 9.43
N SER A 111 -3.05 7.26 8.66
CA SER A 111 -2.80 6.70 7.33
C SER A 111 -2.47 5.22 7.43
N LEU A 112 -2.92 4.46 6.43
CA LEU A 112 -2.71 3.02 6.38
C LEU A 112 -1.54 2.68 5.47
N GLY A 113 -0.65 1.83 5.96
CA GLY A 113 0.46 1.28 5.19
C GLY A 113 1.74 1.25 5.99
N THR A 114 2.70 0.49 5.50
CA THR A 114 4.01 0.37 6.12
C THR A 114 5.06 0.39 5.04
N GLU A 115 6.09 1.21 5.24
CA GLU A 115 7.28 1.18 4.43
C GLU A 115 8.37 0.40 5.16
N VAL A 116 9.02 -0.49 4.43
CA VAL A 116 10.31 -1.07 4.80
C VAL A 116 11.36 -0.59 3.81
N ASN A 117 12.37 0.10 4.33
CA ASN A 117 13.42 0.72 3.53
C ASN A 117 14.80 0.24 3.97
N GLN A 118 15.50 -0.40 3.03
CA GLN A 118 16.91 -0.77 3.16
C GLN A 118 17.65 -0.31 1.91
N THR A 119 17.72 1.01 1.72
CA THR A 119 18.45 1.64 0.62
C THR A 119 19.91 1.94 0.96
N ASN A 120 20.31 2.07 2.23
CA ASN A 120 21.70 2.34 2.56
C ASN A 120 22.10 1.82 3.97
N PRO A 121 23.17 1.01 4.11
CA PRO A 121 23.98 0.40 3.05
C PRO A 121 23.27 -0.79 2.37
N PRO A 122 23.66 -1.19 1.15
CA PRO A 122 23.24 -2.46 0.57
C PRO A 122 23.55 -3.61 1.53
N ALA A 123 22.62 -4.55 1.68
CA ALA A 123 22.84 -5.72 2.52
C ALA A 123 22.09 -6.94 1.99
N GLN A 124 22.30 -8.07 2.64
CA GLN A 124 21.57 -9.29 2.33
C GLN A 124 20.14 -9.21 2.86
N PHE A 125 19.22 -9.96 2.24
CA PHE A 125 17.92 -10.23 2.83
C PHE A 125 18.10 -11.21 3.99
N LYS A 126 18.18 -10.68 5.21
CA LYS A 126 18.46 -11.45 6.42
C LYS A 126 17.63 -10.96 7.60
N LYS A 127 17.22 -11.91 8.44
CA LYS A 127 16.66 -11.60 9.76
C LYS A 127 17.74 -10.97 10.66
N PRO A 128 17.36 -10.05 11.55
CA PRO A 128 18.26 -9.42 12.52
C PRO A 128 19.05 -10.39 13.39
N THR A 129 18.42 -11.48 13.83
CA THR A 129 18.99 -12.44 14.77
C THR A 129 19.86 -13.52 14.12
N GLY A 130 20.37 -13.27 12.91
CA GLY A 130 21.40 -14.11 12.28
C GLY A 130 20.93 -15.44 11.68
N GLY A 131 19.62 -15.69 11.63
CA GLY A 131 19.03 -16.82 10.90
C GLY A 131 18.85 -16.53 9.41
N GLY A 132 19.92 -16.60 8.63
CA GLY A 132 19.88 -16.29 7.19
C GLY A 132 20.20 -17.52 6.34
N GLY A 133 19.20 -18.23 5.82
CA GLY A 133 19.51 -19.40 4.99
C GLY A 133 18.41 -19.89 4.06
N ALA A 134 17.22 -20.18 4.57
CA ALA A 134 16.18 -20.81 3.77
C ALA A 134 15.15 -19.81 3.26
N GLU A 135 14.55 -19.01 4.16
CA GLU A 135 13.32 -18.30 3.88
C GLU A 135 13.12 -17.10 4.82
N TRP A 136 12.65 -15.99 4.26
CA TRP A 136 12.40 -14.73 4.96
C TRP A 136 11.07 -14.14 4.50
N THR A 137 10.07 -14.14 5.39
CA THR A 137 8.79 -13.50 5.12
C THR A 137 8.95 -11.98 5.16
N LEU A 138 8.75 -11.33 4.02
CA LEU A 138 8.77 -9.87 3.93
C LEU A 138 7.44 -9.32 4.46
N ALA A 139 6.33 -9.72 3.83
CA ALA A 139 5.00 -9.24 4.20
C ALA A 139 3.97 -10.35 4.05
N GLU A 140 2.96 -10.34 4.91
CA GLU A 140 1.84 -11.29 4.90
C GLU A 140 0.52 -10.54 4.74
N ASN A 141 -0.48 -11.21 4.16
CA ASN A 141 -1.83 -10.65 3.98
C ASN A 141 -1.82 -9.25 3.33
N THR A 142 -0.97 -9.08 2.32
CA THR A 142 -0.73 -7.79 1.67
C THR A 142 -1.83 -7.50 0.64
N THR A 143 -2.64 -6.47 0.85
CA THR A 143 -3.79 -6.15 -0.01
C THR A 143 -3.47 -5.13 -1.09
N GLN A 144 -2.65 -4.13 -0.77
CA GLN A 144 -2.23 -3.07 -1.68
C GLN A 144 -0.74 -2.80 -1.53
N ILE A 145 -0.05 -2.58 -2.66
CA ILE A 145 1.39 -2.34 -2.71
C ILE A 145 1.59 -1.11 -3.57
N SER A 146 2.01 0.02 -2.99
CA SER A 146 2.33 1.22 -3.78
C SER A 146 3.69 1.10 -4.43
N VAL A 147 4.66 0.47 -3.75
CA VAL A 147 6.00 0.26 -4.31
C VAL A 147 6.59 -1.05 -3.85
N PHE A 148 7.23 -1.71 -4.81
CA PHE A 148 8.08 -2.87 -4.57
C PHE A 148 9.33 -2.77 -5.45
N LYS A 149 10.35 -2.08 -4.92
CA LYS A 149 11.62 -1.80 -5.60
C LYS A 149 12.75 -2.63 -5.02
N ILE A 150 13.55 -3.25 -5.88
CA ILE A 150 14.76 -3.99 -5.51
C ILE A 150 15.91 -3.57 -6.43
N ALA A 151 17.01 -3.08 -5.86
CA ALA A 151 18.27 -2.96 -6.59
C ALA A 151 19.16 -4.16 -6.28
N PHE A 152 19.41 -4.99 -7.28
CA PHE A 152 20.26 -6.16 -7.20
C PHE A 152 21.72 -5.78 -7.47
N ILE A 153 22.54 -5.83 -6.40
CA ILE A 153 23.91 -5.35 -6.39
C ILE A 153 24.92 -6.47 -6.64
N ASP A 154 24.80 -7.65 -6.01
CA ASP A 154 25.66 -8.81 -6.33
C ASP A 154 25.10 -10.11 -5.71
N LEU A 155 25.69 -11.26 -6.05
CA LEU A 155 25.51 -12.53 -5.35
C LEU A 155 26.71 -12.88 -4.47
N ASN A 156 26.41 -13.33 -3.26
CA ASN A 156 27.37 -13.81 -2.28
C ASN A 156 27.69 -15.29 -2.47
N GLY A 157 28.98 -15.57 -2.68
CA GLY A 157 29.55 -16.91 -2.69
C GLY A 157 29.70 -17.53 -4.08
N PRO A 158 30.45 -18.64 -4.17
CA PRO A 158 30.57 -19.44 -5.39
C PRO A 158 29.37 -20.40 -5.56
N GLY A 159 28.76 -20.42 -6.75
CA GLY A 159 27.69 -21.36 -7.14
C GLY A 159 26.39 -20.70 -7.66
N ASN A 160 25.59 -21.46 -8.42
CA ASN A 160 24.23 -21.07 -8.87
C ASN A 160 23.21 -21.44 -7.78
N ARG A 161 23.06 -20.58 -6.78
CA ARG A 161 21.95 -20.67 -5.82
C ARG A 161 21.22 -19.34 -5.84
N PRO A 162 20.19 -19.18 -6.69
CA PRO A 162 19.50 -17.91 -6.81
C PRO A 162 18.85 -17.51 -5.50
N THR A 163 18.80 -16.21 -5.24
CA THR A 163 17.81 -15.64 -4.32
C THR A 163 16.49 -15.62 -5.05
N THR A 164 15.43 -16.19 -4.46
CA THR A 164 14.10 -16.21 -5.07
C THR A 164 13.16 -15.36 -4.25
N ILE A 165 12.54 -14.37 -4.88
CA ILE A 165 11.39 -13.65 -4.35
C ILE A 165 10.15 -14.42 -4.82
N SER A 166 9.33 -14.84 -3.87
CA SER A 166 8.04 -15.48 -4.11
C SER A 166 6.93 -14.55 -3.66
N VAL A 167 5.95 -14.36 -4.53
CA VAL A 167 4.68 -13.70 -4.21
C VAL A 167 3.59 -14.73 -4.41
N GLU A 168 2.89 -15.07 -3.33
CA GLU A 168 1.91 -16.15 -3.31
C GLU A 168 0.55 -15.59 -2.93
N ASN A 169 -0.51 -16.07 -3.56
CA ASN A 169 -1.87 -15.93 -3.05
C ASN A 169 -2.40 -17.33 -2.65
N ALA A 170 -3.71 -17.45 -2.41
CA ALA A 170 -4.29 -18.71 -1.97
C ALA A 170 -4.15 -19.88 -2.97
N THR A 171 -3.94 -19.60 -4.26
CA THR A 171 -4.01 -20.62 -5.33
C THR A 171 -2.78 -20.69 -6.22
N SER A 172 -1.99 -19.62 -6.27
CA SER A 172 -0.96 -19.41 -7.29
C SER A 172 0.27 -18.73 -6.71
N GLU A 173 1.43 -19.02 -7.30
CA GLU A 173 2.73 -18.45 -6.95
C GLU A 173 3.31 -17.73 -8.17
N TRP A 174 3.80 -16.52 -7.96
CA TRP A 174 4.65 -15.78 -8.88
C TRP A 174 6.05 -15.73 -8.30
N THR A 175 7.07 -16.01 -9.11
CA THR A 175 8.47 -16.04 -8.64
C THR A 175 9.39 -15.18 -9.47
N MET A 176 10.37 -14.58 -8.80
CA MET A 176 11.51 -13.92 -9.43
C MET A 176 12.81 -14.44 -8.84
N ALA A 177 13.73 -14.88 -9.69
CA ALA A 177 15.05 -15.34 -9.30
C ALA A 177 16.11 -14.31 -9.67
N LEU A 178 16.95 -13.95 -8.70
CA LEU A 178 18.17 -13.18 -8.87
C LEU A 178 19.34 -14.16 -8.92
N ASP A 179 19.98 -14.31 -10.08
CA ASP A 179 21.06 -15.27 -10.30
C ASP A 179 22.20 -14.69 -11.16
N ARG A 180 23.20 -15.54 -11.44
CA ARG A 180 24.22 -15.35 -12.47
C ARG A 180 23.83 -16.11 -13.73
N ALA A 181 24.21 -15.57 -14.88
CA ALA A 181 23.96 -16.19 -16.18
C ALA A 181 24.60 -17.59 -16.31
N SER A 182 25.67 -17.86 -15.57
CA SER A 182 26.27 -19.18 -15.45
C SER A 182 27.08 -19.32 -14.15
N PRO A 183 27.32 -20.53 -13.66
CA PRO A 183 28.12 -20.76 -12.47
C PRO A 183 29.51 -20.10 -12.60
N GLY A 184 29.83 -19.22 -11.65
CA GLY A 184 31.11 -18.50 -11.63
C GLY A 184 31.16 -17.23 -12.49
N SER A 185 30.12 -16.94 -13.27
CA SER A 185 30.02 -15.71 -14.06
C SER A 185 29.89 -14.46 -13.19
N SER A 186 30.44 -13.34 -13.65
CA SER A 186 30.13 -12.00 -13.11
C SER A 186 28.83 -11.43 -13.67
N LYS A 187 28.28 -12.04 -14.73
CA LYS A 187 27.08 -11.59 -15.41
C LYS A 187 25.85 -11.93 -14.56
N LYS A 188 25.13 -10.90 -14.10
CA LYS A 188 23.87 -11.01 -13.36
C LYS A 188 22.71 -11.29 -14.32
N GLN A 189 21.75 -12.08 -13.86
CA GLN A 189 20.56 -12.46 -14.59
C GLN A 189 19.34 -12.41 -13.68
N VAL A 190 18.21 -12.00 -14.24
CA VAL A 190 16.90 -12.03 -13.58
C VAL A 190 15.97 -12.94 -14.37
N GLN A 191 15.27 -13.80 -13.65
CA GLN A 191 14.28 -14.71 -14.22
C GLN A 191 12.94 -14.49 -13.53
N VAL A 192 11.84 -14.51 -14.28
CA VAL A 192 10.46 -14.42 -13.78
C VAL A 192 9.73 -15.69 -14.18
N ASN A 193 9.13 -16.39 -13.21
CA ASN A 193 8.45 -17.67 -13.38
C ASN A 193 9.30 -18.72 -14.13
N GLY A 194 10.61 -18.73 -13.88
CA GLY A 194 11.57 -19.62 -14.53
C GLY A 194 11.98 -19.22 -15.96
N GLY A 195 11.39 -18.17 -16.52
CA GLY A 195 11.78 -17.60 -17.81
C GLY A 195 12.77 -16.43 -17.66
N ASP A 196 13.74 -16.34 -18.54
CA ASP A 196 14.71 -15.24 -18.55
C ASP A 196 14.05 -13.92 -18.95
N VAL A 197 14.28 -12.86 -18.16
CA VAL A 197 13.88 -11.51 -18.56
C VAL A 197 14.92 -10.98 -19.54
N THR A 198 14.63 -11.08 -20.84
CA THR A 198 15.57 -10.76 -21.92
C THR A 198 15.96 -9.29 -21.89
N GLY A 199 17.26 -8.98 -21.79
CA GLY A 199 17.76 -7.60 -21.70
C GLY A 199 17.82 -7.05 -20.27
N CYS A 200 17.20 -7.72 -19.30
CA CYS A 200 17.40 -7.50 -17.87
C CYS A 200 18.55 -8.37 -17.33
N SER A 201 19.71 -8.27 -17.99
CA SER A 201 20.92 -8.95 -17.55
C SER A 201 22.05 -7.93 -17.48
N GLY A 202 22.80 -7.92 -16.38
CA GLY A 202 23.96 -7.04 -16.27
C GLY A 202 24.97 -7.35 -17.37
N ALA A 203 25.81 -6.37 -17.73
CA ALA A 203 26.97 -6.64 -18.57
C ALA A 203 27.88 -7.71 -17.89
N ALA A 204 28.89 -8.23 -18.59
CA ALA A 204 29.87 -9.15 -18.01
C ALA A 204 30.75 -8.52 -16.88
N SER A 205 30.36 -7.36 -16.35
CA SER A 205 31.00 -6.65 -15.25
C SER A 205 30.15 -6.76 -13.98
N ARG A 206 30.81 -7.02 -12.84
CA ARG A 206 30.16 -7.02 -11.52
C ARG A 206 29.60 -5.64 -11.11
N SER A 207 30.02 -4.57 -11.80
CA SER A 207 29.66 -3.19 -11.45
C SER A 207 28.24 -2.76 -11.85
N VAL A 208 27.56 -3.50 -12.73
CA VAL A 208 26.24 -3.09 -13.23
C VAL A 208 25.15 -3.51 -12.24
N ASN A 209 24.45 -2.55 -11.65
CA ASN A 209 23.31 -2.83 -10.77
C ASN A 209 22.05 -3.04 -11.62
N ILE A 210 21.17 -3.94 -11.17
CA ILE A 210 19.87 -4.16 -11.82
C ILE A 210 18.79 -3.61 -10.88
N THR A 211 18.02 -2.62 -11.32
CA THR A 211 16.89 -2.09 -10.56
C THR A 211 15.59 -2.70 -11.06
N LEU A 212 14.81 -3.25 -10.15
CA LEU A 212 13.59 -3.99 -10.43
C LEU A 212 12.43 -3.30 -9.73
N TYR A 213 11.36 -3.02 -10.49
CA TYR A 213 10.08 -2.55 -9.99
C TYR A 213 9.06 -3.68 -10.18
N LEU A 214 8.84 -4.46 -9.14
CA LEU A 214 8.06 -5.70 -9.21
C LEU A 214 6.56 -5.42 -9.37
N HIS A 215 6.08 -4.28 -8.86
CA HIS A 215 4.68 -3.86 -8.96
C HIS A 215 4.30 -3.47 -10.40
N ASN A 216 5.17 -2.76 -11.12
CA ASN A 216 4.88 -2.25 -12.48
C ASN A 216 5.53 -3.10 -13.59
N GLY A 217 6.32 -4.10 -13.22
CA GLY A 217 6.92 -5.02 -14.18
C GLY A 217 8.08 -4.43 -14.97
N THR A 218 8.93 -3.61 -14.33
CA THR A 218 10.04 -2.93 -15.04
C THR A 218 11.39 -3.35 -14.48
N CYS A 219 12.34 -3.59 -15.38
CA CYS A 219 13.73 -3.83 -15.08
C CYS A 219 14.61 -2.79 -15.77
N LEU A 220 15.46 -2.13 -14.98
CA LEU A 220 16.41 -1.14 -15.42
C LEU A 220 17.84 -1.61 -15.18
N THR A 221 18.69 -1.37 -16.16
CA THR A 221 20.15 -1.47 -16.09
C THR A 221 20.73 -0.14 -16.56
N ASP A 222 22.04 0.07 -16.40
CA ASP A 222 22.72 1.31 -16.82
C ASP A 222 22.47 1.67 -18.30
N SER A 223 22.16 0.70 -19.15
CA SER A 223 22.03 0.86 -20.60
C SER A 223 20.67 0.47 -21.18
N THR A 224 19.76 -0.10 -20.39
CA THR A 224 18.54 -0.73 -20.94
C THR A 224 17.39 -0.71 -19.94
N SER A 225 16.20 -0.42 -20.44
CA SER A 225 14.92 -0.61 -19.75
C SER A 225 14.12 -1.71 -20.46
N VAL A 226 13.64 -2.69 -19.71
CA VAL A 226 12.87 -3.82 -20.20
C VAL A 226 11.66 -4.05 -19.29
N THR A 227 10.54 -4.47 -19.85
CA THR A 227 9.36 -4.86 -19.08
C THR A 227 9.21 -6.39 -18.97
N PHE A 228 8.57 -6.84 -17.90
CA PHE A 228 8.17 -8.22 -17.64
C PHE A 228 6.76 -8.23 -17.04
N VAL A 229 6.08 -9.37 -17.05
CA VAL A 229 4.72 -9.47 -16.49
C VAL A 229 4.81 -9.37 -14.95
N PRO A 230 4.26 -8.31 -14.32
CA PRO A 230 4.28 -8.16 -12.87
C PRO A 230 3.38 -9.19 -12.19
N PHE A 231 3.58 -9.38 -10.89
CA PHE A 231 2.75 -10.31 -10.11
C PHE A 231 1.29 -9.82 -10.00
N THR A 232 1.04 -8.52 -10.08
CA THR A 232 -0.30 -7.89 -10.01
C THR A 232 -1.20 -8.23 -11.20
N ASP A 233 -0.61 -8.57 -12.34
CA ASP A 233 -1.35 -9.01 -13.54
C ASP A 233 -1.78 -10.48 -13.43
N GLN A 234 -1.04 -11.29 -12.67
CA GLN A 234 -1.24 -12.74 -12.59
C GLN A 234 -1.94 -13.19 -11.31
N LEU A 235 -1.76 -12.44 -10.23
CA LEU A 235 -2.30 -12.74 -8.91
C LEU A 235 -3.28 -11.65 -8.52
N LYS A 236 -4.33 -12.05 -7.80
CA LYS A 236 -5.20 -11.15 -7.04
C LYS A 236 -4.92 -11.32 -5.55
N GLY A 237 -4.90 -10.20 -4.85
CA GLY A 237 -4.59 -10.14 -3.42
C GLY A 237 -5.67 -10.81 -2.57
N PRO A 238 -5.40 -11.04 -1.27
CA PRO A 238 -4.17 -10.68 -0.57
C PRO A 238 -2.96 -11.57 -0.93
N TYR A 239 -1.75 -11.03 -0.78
CA TYR A 239 -0.48 -11.70 -1.11
C TYR A 239 0.38 -11.95 0.12
N ASN A 240 1.13 -13.05 0.08
CA ASN A 240 2.27 -13.30 0.95
C ASN A 240 3.56 -13.15 0.14
N ILE A 241 4.50 -12.37 0.65
CA ILE A 241 5.76 -12.08 0.00
C ILE A 241 6.88 -12.70 0.81
N THR A 242 7.61 -13.63 0.18
CA THR A 242 8.63 -14.44 0.84
C THR A 242 9.90 -14.46 0.02
N ILE A 243 11.05 -14.32 0.67
CA ILE A 243 12.36 -14.34 0.03
C ILE A 243 13.11 -15.59 0.46
N LYS A 244 13.30 -16.50 -0.49
CA LYS A 244 14.02 -17.75 -0.33
C LYS A 244 15.51 -17.52 -0.65
N LYS A 245 16.41 -18.06 0.18
CA LYS A 245 17.87 -17.93 0.07
C LYS A 245 18.39 -16.48 0.04
N GLY A 246 17.69 -15.55 0.68
CA GLY A 246 18.02 -14.12 0.72
C GLY A 246 19.44 -13.74 1.16
N SER A 247 20.13 -14.62 1.90
CA SER A 247 21.54 -14.44 2.27
C SER A 247 22.52 -14.55 1.10
N LYS A 248 22.05 -14.99 -0.08
CA LYS A 248 22.86 -15.16 -1.29
C LYS A 248 22.91 -13.94 -2.18
N SER A 249 22.13 -12.90 -1.93
CA SER A 249 22.18 -11.64 -2.71
C SER A 249 22.56 -10.47 -1.82
N ILE A 250 23.27 -9.50 -2.38
CA ILE A 250 23.42 -8.14 -1.85
C ILE A 250 22.43 -7.29 -2.61
N VAL A 251 21.54 -6.63 -1.89
CA VAL A 251 20.44 -5.84 -2.45
C VAL A 251 20.25 -4.54 -1.68
N GLN A 252 19.58 -3.61 -2.34
CA GLN A 252 18.80 -2.58 -1.69
C GLN A 252 17.34 -2.86 -2.00
N TYR A 253 16.44 -2.60 -1.07
CA TYR A 253 15.02 -2.74 -1.35
C TYR A 253 14.21 -1.68 -0.61
N ARG A 254 13.06 -1.38 -1.20
CA ARG A 254 12.08 -0.46 -0.66
C ARG A 254 10.71 -0.99 -1.00
N VAL A 255 9.90 -1.23 0.03
CA VAL A 255 8.56 -1.80 -0.12
C VAL A 255 7.59 -1.01 0.73
N ALA A 256 6.54 -0.48 0.11
CA ALA A 256 5.46 0.22 0.79
C ALA A 256 4.14 -0.46 0.46
N ALA A 257 3.47 -1.01 1.48
CA ALA A 257 2.27 -1.81 1.30
C ALA A 257 1.36 -1.80 2.52
N ILE A 258 0.09 -2.18 2.31
CA ILE A 258 -0.85 -2.52 3.37
C ILE A 258 -0.78 -4.02 3.58
N GLY A 259 -0.28 -4.44 4.75
CA GLY A 259 -0.11 -5.83 5.12
C GLY A 259 0.60 -5.95 6.46
N THR A 260 0.87 -7.20 6.86
CA THR A 260 1.61 -7.48 8.09
C THR A 260 3.08 -7.65 7.77
N PHE A 261 3.91 -6.76 8.32
CA PHE A 261 5.37 -6.85 8.26
C PHE A 261 5.91 -7.42 9.59
N PRO A 262 6.34 -8.70 9.64
CA PRO A 262 6.66 -9.37 10.90
C PRO A 262 7.80 -8.66 11.65
N ARG A 263 7.54 -8.18 12.87
CA ARG A 263 8.52 -7.33 13.58
C ARG A 263 9.86 -8.03 13.81
N SER A 264 9.86 -9.33 14.05
CA SER A 264 11.06 -10.16 14.25
C SER A 264 11.96 -10.25 13.02
N ASN A 265 11.43 -9.93 11.83
CA ASN A 265 12.16 -9.97 10.57
C ASN A 265 12.87 -8.64 10.24
N TYR A 266 12.64 -7.59 11.03
CA TYR A 266 13.17 -6.25 10.82
C TYR A 266 13.82 -5.70 12.08
N ALA A 267 15.06 -5.25 11.96
CA ALA A 267 15.76 -4.46 12.97
C ALA A 267 16.71 -3.50 12.27
N SER A 268 17.27 -2.58 13.06
CA SER A 268 18.33 -1.67 12.60
C SER A 268 19.39 -2.44 11.80
N PRO A 269 19.77 -1.95 10.60
CA PRO A 269 19.50 -0.61 10.05
C PRO A 269 18.21 -0.48 9.24
N VAL A 270 17.40 -1.52 9.11
CA VAL A 270 16.18 -1.47 8.28
C VAL A 270 15.10 -0.67 8.98
N ALA A 271 14.72 0.46 8.38
CA ALA A 271 13.62 1.28 8.87
C ALA A 271 12.29 0.62 8.47
N ARG A 272 11.48 0.25 9.47
CA ARG A 272 10.06 -0.06 9.29
C ARG A 272 9.27 1.11 9.87
N VAL A 273 8.64 1.89 9.02
CA VAL A 273 7.94 3.12 9.40
C VAL A 273 6.51 3.10 8.86
N ASN A 274 5.63 3.90 9.47
CA ASN A 274 4.31 4.10 8.88
C ASN A 274 4.48 4.83 7.56
N TYR A 275 3.72 4.44 6.54
CA TYR A 275 3.76 5.10 5.24
C TYR A 275 2.34 5.16 4.66
N PRO A 276 1.89 6.32 4.14
CA PRO A 276 0.54 6.51 3.64
C PRO A 276 0.33 5.88 2.26
N VAL A 277 0.22 4.54 2.24
CA VAL A 277 -0.26 3.79 1.06
C VAL A 277 -1.69 4.22 0.75
N ILE A 278 -2.56 4.20 1.77
CA ILE A 278 -3.84 4.93 1.79
C ILE A 278 -3.69 6.10 2.76
N PRO A 279 -3.54 7.33 2.26
CA PRO A 279 -3.42 8.51 3.11
C PRO A 279 -4.72 8.78 3.87
N ALA A 280 -4.59 9.16 5.14
CA ALA A 280 -5.69 9.72 5.92
C ALA A 280 -5.57 11.25 5.93
N VAL A 281 -6.64 11.96 5.65
CA VAL A 281 -6.67 13.43 5.65
C VAL A 281 -7.65 13.91 6.69
N ASP A 282 -7.15 14.68 7.66
CA ASP A 282 -7.99 15.41 8.60
C ASP A 282 -8.53 16.65 7.91
N THR A 283 -9.84 16.72 7.81
CA THR A 283 -10.60 17.84 7.24
C THR A 283 -11.37 18.54 8.36
N THR A 284 -11.22 19.86 8.45
CA THR A 284 -12.02 20.73 9.30
C THR A 284 -12.90 21.59 8.42
N TYR A 285 -14.21 21.56 8.67
CA TYR A 285 -15.18 22.41 8.01
C TYR A 285 -15.70 23.45 9.00
N ASP A 286 -15.40 24.72 8.74
CA ASP A 286 -15.91 25.85 9.51
C ASP A 286 -17.01 26.53 8.72
N THR A 287 -18.26 26.40 9.18
CA THR A 287 -19.43 27.10 8.65
C THR A 287 -19.87 28.20 9.61
N PRO A 288 -20.69 29.18 9.18
CA PRO A 288 -21.19 30.23 10.08
C PRO A 288 -21.96 29.70 11.30
N SER A 289 -22.51 28.49 11.22
CA SER A 289 -23.37 27.88 12.25
C SER A 289 -22.72 26.75 13.05
N ALA A 290 -21.63 26.16 12.54
CA ALA A 290 -20.98 25.00 13.14
C ALA A 290 -19.56 24.79 12.60
N SER A 291 -18.70 24.23 13.44
CA SER A 291 -17.40 23.69 13.05
C SER A 291 -17.39 22.20 13.35
N TYR A 292 -16.91 21.38 12.41
CA TYR A 292 -16.74 19.95 12.65
C TYR A 292 -15.48 19.40 11.96
N ASN A 293 -14.93 18.34 12.54
CA ASN A 293 -13.74 17.65 12.07
C ASN A 293 -14.09 16.26 11.56
N ARG A 294 -13.39 15.81 10.52
CA ARG A 294 -13.52 14.47 9.97
C ARG A 294 -12.19 13.99 9.40
N THR A 295 -11.83 12.75 9.71
CA THR A 295 -10.70 12.08 9.06
C THR A 295 -11.23 11.24 7.91
N VAL A 296 -10.70 11.46 6.71
CA VAL A 296 -11.07 10.74 5.49
C VAL A 296 -9.91 9.83 5.09
N LEU A 297 -10.18 8.55 4.89
CA LEU A 297 -9.25 7.66 4.21
C LEU A 297 -9.40 7.86 2.70
N VAL A 298 -8.31 8.28 2.07
CA VAL A 298 -8.29 8.65 0.66
C VAL A 298 -7.78 7.44 -0.12
N GLU A 299 -8.70 6.67 -0.68
CA GLU A 299 -8.34 5.62 -1.62
C GLU A 299 -7.74 6.25 -2.89
N VAL A 300 -6.62 5.69 -3.31
CA VAL A 300 -5.91 6.12 -4.52
C VAL A 300 -6.19 5.03 -5.52
N ASP A 301 -7.11 5.32 -6.44
CA ASP A 301 -7.30 4.48 -7.62
C ASP A 301 -6.08 4.67 -8.52
N ASP A 302 -5.23 3.65 -8.56
CA ASP A 302 -4.22 3.47 -9.59
C ASP A 302 -4.99 3.12 -10.88
N GLY A 303 -5.46 4.16 -11.60
CA GLY A 303 -6.47 4.08 -12.66
C GLY A 303 -6.30 3.02 -13.75
#